data_AF-A0A6B8RVY4-F1
#
_entry.id   AF-A0A6B8RVY4-F1
#
_cell.length_a   1.000
_cell.length_b   1.000
_cell.length_c   1.000
_cell.angle_alpha   90.00
_cell.angle_beta   90.00
_cell.angle_gamma   90.00
#
_symmetry.space_group_name_H-M   'P 1'
#
loop_
_entity.id
_entity.type
_entity.pdbx_description
1 polymer ?
#
loop_
_entity_poly.entity_id
_entity_poly.type
_entity_poly.pdbx_seq_one_letter_code
_entity_poly.pdbx_strand_id
1 'polypeptide(L)'
;MTVMLARAIKLLHITKTSGTPAKPYGDVAQFSQYAQESIQTVTDTELMQGVEQQGQFFFHPNLPTTREAAAKVLYQLIKATK
;
A
#
# COMPACT_ATOMS: atom_id res chain seq x y z
N MET A 1 5.77 -6.35 3.87
CA MET A 1 5.04 -6.75 2.64
C MET A 1 5.07 -5.67 1.56
N THR A 2 4.80 -4.41 1.89
CA THR A 2 4.74 -3.27 0.95
C THR A 2 5.94 -3.14 0.02
N VAL A 3 7.16 -3.35 0.53
CA VAL A 3 8.40 -3.32 -0.28
C VAL A 3 8.38 -4.34 -1.42
N MET A 4 7.87 -5.55 -1.19
CA MET A 4 7.77 -6.58 -2.23
C MET A 4 6.75 -6.20 -3.30
N LEU A 5 5.62 -5.64 -2.88
CA LEU A 5 4.57 -5.18 -3.79
C LEU A 5 5.05 -4.00 -4.64
N ALA A 6 5.70 -3.00 -4.04
CA ALA A 6 6.28 -1.86 -4.75
C ALA A 6 7.27 -2.31 -5.83
N ARG A 7 8.11 -3.31 -5.53
CA ARG A 7 9.02 -3.92 -6.53
C ARG A 7 8.25 -4.62 -7.64
N ALA A 8 7.23 -5.39 -7.30
CA ALA A 8 6.41 -6.09 -8.30
C ALA A 8 5.69 -5.09 -9.23
N ILE A 9 5.07 -4.05 -8.68
CA ILE A 9 4.44 -2.95 -9.42
C ILE A 9 5.43 -2.34 -10.43
N LYS A 10 6.66 -2.04 -9.97
CA LYS A 10 7.72 -1.49 -10.82
C LYS A 10 8.14 -2.43 -11.95
N LEU A 11 8.29 -3.73 -11.68
CA LEU A 11 8.67 -4.73 -12.68
C LEU A 11 7.55 -5.01 -13.70
N LEU A 12 6.30 -4.93 -13.24
CA LEU A 12 5.11 -5.20 -14.05
C LEU A 12 4.62 -3.95 -14.80
N HIS A 13 5.29 -2.81 -14.65
CA HIS A 13 4.91 -1.53 -15.27
C HIS A 13 3.46 -1.14 -15.01
N ILE A 14 2.91 -1.50 -13.85
CA ILE A 14 1.54 -1.15 -13.47
C ILE A 14 1.47 0.37 -13.34
N THR A 15 0.61 0.99 -14.14
CA THR A 15 0.42 2.44 -14.16
C THR A 15 -0.25 2.89 -12.87
N LYS A 16 0.29 3.97 -12.30
CA LYS A 16 -0.29 4.65 -11.14
C LYS A 16 -1.69 5.16 -11.50
N THR A 17 -2.71 4.65 -10.84
CA THR A 17 -4.03 5.28 -10.84
C THR A 17 -3.91 6.58 -10.07
N SER A 18 -4.00 7.71 -10.74
CA SER A 18 -3.78 9.05 -10.17
C SER A 18 -4.76 9.35 -9.02
N GLY A 19 -4.46 8.87 -7.83
CA GLY A 19 -5.22 9.07 -6.61
C GLY A 19 -4.25 9.25 -5.47
N THR A 20 -3.54 10.39 -5.44
CA THR A 20 -2.82 10.81 -4.24
C THR A 20 -3.81 10.72 -3.06
N PRO A 21 -3.50 10.01 -1.96
CA PRO A 21 -4.39 9.97 -0.82
C PRO A 21 -4.67 11.42 -0.38
N ALA A 22 -5.95 11.80 -0.33
CA ALA A 22 -6.38 13.18 -0.07
C ALA A 22 -5.89 13.71 1.30
N LYS A 23 -5.40 12.82 2.19
CA LYS A 23 -4.82 13.15 3.49
C LYS A 23 -3.66 12.21 3.83
N PRO A 24 -2.56 12.70 4.44
CA PRO A 24 -1.49 11.86 4.96
C PRO A 24 -1.99 10.93 6.08
N TYR A 25 -1.39 9.73 6.16
CA TYR A 25 -1.70 8.77 7.24
C TYR A 25 -1.31 9.33 8.62
N GLY A 26 -2.11 9.06 9.64
CA GLY A 26 -1.85 9.55 11.01
C GLY A 26 -0.66 8.91 11.71
N ASP A 27 -0.18 7.79 11.19
CA ASP A 27 0.97 7.05 11.68
C ASP A 27 2.20 7.17 10.76
N VAL A 28 2.28 8.22 9.93
CA VAL A 28 3.48 8.50 9.10
C VAL A 28 4.77 8.49 9.93
N ALA A 29 4.74 8.95 11.18
CA ALA A 29 5.90 8.95 12.07
C ALA A 29 6.42 7.54 12.40
N GLN A 30 5.61 6.50 12.22
CA GLN A 30 6.00 5.10 12.42
C GLN A 30 6.63 4.47 11.18
N PHE A 31 6.70 5.21 10.06
CA PHE A 31 7.19 4.66 8.80
C PHE A 31 8.71 4.65 8.79
N SER A 32 9.28 3.44 8.78
CA SER A 32 10.73 3.29 8.54
C SER A 32 11.12 3.90 7.20
N GLN A 33 12.29 4.54 7.13
CA GLN A 33 12.76 5.27 5.94
C GLN A 33 12.72 4.41 4.66
N TYR A 34 13.10 3.13 4.75
CA TYR A 34 13.08 2.21 3.61
C TYR A 34 11.68 1.89 3.09
N ALA A 35 10.64 2.08 3.90
CA ALA A 35 9.27 1.67 3.59
C ALA A 35 8.41 2.82 3.06
N GLN A 36 8.81 4.08 3.28
CA GLN A 36 8.00 5.26 2.94
C GLN A 36 7.58 5.28 1.46
N GLU A 37 8.55 5.14 0.56
CA GLU A 37 8.28 5.10 -0.89
C GLU A 37 7.41 3.89 -1.28
N SER A 38 7.65 2.73 -0.63
CA SER A 38 6.90 1.52 -0.91
C SER A 38 5.44 1.62 -0.45
N ILE A 39 5.21 2.24 0.71
CA ILE A 39 3.86 2.51 1.23
C ILE A 39 3.13 3.48 0.29
N GLN A 40 3.80 4.57 -0.11
CA GLN A 40 3.22 5.51 -1.06
C GLN A 40 2.84 4.81 -2.37
N THR A 41 3.71 3.96 -2.91
CA THR A 41 3.46 3.23 -4.16
C THR A 41 2.23 2.32 -4.08
N VAL A 42 2.07 1.56 -2.99
CA VAL A 42 0.91 0.66 -2.85
C VAL A 42 -0.38 1.41 -2.55
N THR A 43 -0.30 2.59 -1.92
CA THR A 43 -1.43 3.50 -1.73
C THR A 43 -1.86 4.12 -3.04
N ASP A 44 -0.90 4.61 -3.83
CA ASP A 44 -1.13 5.27 -5.13
C ASP A 44 -1.72 4.32 -6.18
N THR A 45 -1.50 3.02 -6.03
CA THR A 45 -2.06 1.98 -6.91
C THR A 45 -3.36 1.38 -6.35
N GLU A 46 -3.85 1.91 -5.23
CA GLU A 46 -5.03 1.43 -4.49
C GLU A 46 -4.95 -0.05 -4.05
N LEU A 47 -3.78 -0.69 -4.21
CA LEU A 47 -3.53 -2.08 -3.84
C LEU A 47 -3.51 -2.28 -2.33
N MET A 48 -3.07 -1.28 -1.58
CA MET A 48 -3.19 -1.26 -0.13
C MET A 48 -3.61 0.13 0.34
N GLN A 49 -4.64 0.16 1.19
CA GLN A 49 -5.14 1.39 1.78
C GLN A 49 -5.10 1.24 3.31
N GLY A 50 -4.85 2.36 3.99
CA GLY A 50 -4.98 2.42 5.44
C GLY A 50 -6.44 2.27 5.88
N VAL A 51 -6.62 2.00 7.16
CA VAL A 51 -7.94 1.87 7.79
C VAL A 51 -8.33 3.22 8.37
N GLU A 52 -9.57 3.65 8.11
CA GLU A 52 -10.10 4.86 8.74
C GLU A 52 -10.39 4.60 10.21
N GLN A 53 -9.83 5.44 11.09
CA GLN A 53 -10.09 5.46 12.52
C GLN A 53 -10.29 6.92 12.92
N GLN A 54 -11.45 7.25 13.50
CA GLN A 54 -11.75 8.60 14.00
C GLN A 54 -11.58 9.71 12.93
N GLY A 55 -11.93 9.45 11.67
CA GLY A 55 -11.84 10.43 10.57
C GLY A 55 -10.43 10.62 9.98
N GLN A 56 -9.48 9.77 10.37
CA GLN A 56 -8.12 9.76 9.85
C GLN A 56 -7.71 8.34 9.43
N PHE A 57 -6.93 8.22 8.35
CA PHE A 57 -6.44 6.93 7.89
C PHE A 57 -5.14 6.54 8.60
N PHE A 58 -5.02 5.28 8.97
CA PHE A 58 -3.83 4.69 9.59
C PHE A 58 -3.37 3.48 8.79
N PHE A 59 -2.08 3.40 8.47
CA PHE A 59 -1.52 2.32 7.65
C PHE A 59 -1.12 1.08 8.47
N HIS A 60 -0.76 1.28 9.73
CA HIS A 60 -0.26 0.29 10.69
C HIS A 60 0.97 -0.49 10.18
N PRO A 61 2.10 0.18 9.90
CA PRO A 61 3.27 -0.45 9.25
C PRO A 61 3.92 -1.57 10.08
N ASN A 62 3.70 -1.54 11.40
CA ASN A 62 4.30 -2.47 12.36
C ASN A 62 3.41 -3.68 12.67
N LEU A 63 2.15 -3.67 12.21
CA LEU A 63 1.26 -4.81 12.41
C LEU A 63 1.54 -5.90 11.36
N PRO A 64 1.47 -7.18 11.75
CA PRO A 64 1.60 -8.27 10.80
C PRO A 64 0.41 -8.24 9.83
N THR A 65 0.70 -8.46 8.55
CA THR A 65 -0.36 -8.67 7.55
C THR A 65 -0.97 -10.05 7.72
N THR A 66 -2.31 -10.15 7.70
CA THR A 66 -3.00 -11.44 7.74
C THR A 66 -2.83 -12.21 6.43
N ARG A 67 -2.98 -13.54 6.47
CA ARG A 67 -2.92 -14.40 5.27
C ARG A 67 -3.96 -13.98 4.23
N GLU A 68 -5.17 -13.63 4.69
CA GLU A 68 -6.29 -13.19 3.86
C GLU A 68 -5.99 -11.87 3.17
N ALA A 69 -5.46 -10.88 3.91
CA ALA A 69 -5.07 -9.59 3.35
C ALA A 69 -3.96 -9.76 2.29
N ALA A 70 -2.94 -10.57 2.59
CA ALA A 70 -1.88 -10.85 1.62
C ALA A 70 -2.43 -11.51 0.34
N ALA A 71 -3.30 -12.52 0.46
CA ALA A 71 -3.89 -13.20 -0.69
C ALA A 71 -4.75 -12.25 -1.54
N LYS A 72 -5.57 -11.41 -0.90
CA LYS A 72 -6.40 -10.40 -1.59
C LYS A 72 -5.54 -9.44 -2.41
N VAL A 73 -4.49 -8.88 -1.79
CA VAL A 73 -3.63 -7.89 -2.46
C VAL A 73 -2.83 -8.52 -3.60
N LEU A 74 -2.31 -9.73 -3.42
CA LEU A 74 -1.63 -10.47 -4.50
C LEU A 74 -2.58 -10.79 -5.65
N TYR A 75 -3.83 -11.18 -5.36
CA TYR A 75 -4.83 -11.40 -6.39
C TYR A 75 -5.16 -10.13 -7.18
N GLN A 76 -5.32 -9.00 -6.49
CA GLN A 76 -5.53 -7.69 -7.12
C GLN A 76 -4.35 -7.29 -8.00
N LEU A 77 -3.12 -7.49 -7.52
CA LEU A 77 -1.90 -7.24 -8.29
C LEU A 77 -1.91 -8.05 -9.59
N ILE A 78 -2.16 -9.36 -9.53
CA ILE A 78 -2.20 -10.22 -10.73
C ILE A 78 -3.30 -9.75 -11.68
N LYS A 79 -4.47 -9.37 -11.16
CA LYS A 79 -5.58 -8.86 -12.00
C LYS A 79 -5.21 -7.56 -12.73
N ALA A 80 -4.40 -6.71 -12.10
CA ALA A 80 -3.94 -5.45 -12.68
C ALA A 80 -2.86 -5.60 -13.77
N THR A 81 -2.33 -6.81 -13.99
CA THR A 81 -1.34 -7.10 -15.04
C THR A 81 -1.92 -7.55 -16.38
N LYS A 82 -3.25 -7.68 -16.48
CA LYS A 82 -3.96 -8.01 -17.72
C LYS A 82 -4.26 -6.77 -18.53
#